data_AF-A0A9P6D4H4-F1
#
_entry.id   AF-A0A9P6D4H4-F1
#
_cell.length_a   1.000
_cell.length_b   1.000
_cell.length_c   1.000
_cell.angle_alpha   90.00
_cell.angle_beta   90.00
_cell.angle_gamma   90.00
#
_symmetry.space_group_name_H-M   'P 1'
#
loop_
_entity.id
_entity.type
_entity.pdbx_description
1 polymer ?
#
loop_
_entity_poly.entity_id
_entity_poly.type
_entity_poly.pdbx_seq_one_letter_code
_entity_poly.pdbx_strand_id
1 'polypeptide(L)'
;VSTAASDVASGNLQTFAGALGGATAPAVTVGGRGFQVDGSDSFLNSAAALGRSCDIQHNKCADVANSAAGRSSGLTVSQCDQQNTQCHAAIQ
;
A
#
# COMPACT_ATOMS: atom_id res chain seq x y z
N VAL A 1 23.02 -4.13 -24.63
CA VAL A 1 23.03 -3.24 -23.45
C VAL A 1 21.66 -3.31 -22.80
N SER A 2 21.64 -3.67 -21.54
CA SER A 2 20.49 -3.64 -20.65
C SER A 2 19.93 -2.23 -20.54
N THR A 3 18.62 -2.11 -20.47
CA THR A 3 17.97 -1.24 -19.50
C THR A 3 16.60 -1.82 -19.21
N ALA A 4 16.51 -2.56 -18.10
CA ALA A 4 15.25 -2.70 -17.40
C ALA A 4 14.71 -1.29 -17.20
N ALA A 5 13.52 -1.01 -17.75
CA ALA A 5 12.77 0.16 -17.36
C ALA A 5 12.41 -0.06 -15.90
N SER A 6 13.22 0.51 -15.01
CA SER A 6 12.71 0.95 -13.72
C SER A 6 11.62 1.95 -14.07
N ASP A 7 10.36 1.49 -14.09
CA ASP A 7 9.19 2.35 -13.97
C ASP A 7 9.29 3.03 -12.60
N VAL A 8 10.18 4.02 -12.51
CA VAL A 8 10.09 5.07 -11.51
C VAL A 8 8.79 5.75 -11.83
N ALA A 9 7.72 5.30 -11.16
CA ALA A 9 6.85 6.12 -10.34
C ALA A 9 6.82 7.62 -10.69
N SER A 10 6.65 7.99 -11.95
CA SER A 10 6.57 9.40 -12.35
C SER A 10 5.19 10.00 -12.03
N GLY A 11 4.42 9.32 -11.19
CA GLY A 11 3.09 9.70 -10.74
C GLY A 11 2.63 8.99 -9.46
N ASN A 12 3.23 7.86 -9.06
CA ASN A 12 2.87 7.22 -7.79
C ASN A 12 3.53 7.97 -6.62
N LEU A 13 2.70 8.56 -5.78
CA LEU A 13 3.05 9.30 -4.57
C LEU A 13 3.22 8.39 -3.34
N GLN A 14 2.72 7.15 -3.41
CA GLN A 14 2.91 6.17 -2.32
C GLN A 14 4.30 5.55 -2.42
N THR A 15 5.18 5.94 -1.51
CA THR A 15 6.60 5.55 -1.49
C THR A 15 6.88 4.37 -0.55
N PHE A 16 5.92 3.99 0.30
CA PHE A 16 6.09 2.83 1.17
C PHE A 16 6.10 1.52 0.35
N ALA A 17 7.22 0.80 0.40
CA ALA A 17 7.46 -0.41 -0.40
C ALA A 17 7.34 -1.73 0.39
N GLY A 18 7.04 -1.68 1.69
CA GLY A 18 6.83 -2.90 2.49
C GLY A 18 5.68 -3.72 1.91
N ALA A 19 5.79 -5.05 1.93
CA ALA A 19 4.78 -5.93 1.33
C ALA A 19 4.61 -7.25 2.10
N LEU A 20 4.18 -7.19 3.37
CA LEU A 20 4.00 -8.41 4.17
C LEU A 20 2.88 -9.26 3.58
N GLY A 21 3.10 -10.57 3.52
CA GLY A 21 2.17 -11.49 2.84
C GLY A 21 2.02 -11.22 1.33
N GLY A 22 2.93 -10.46 0.72
CA GLY A 22 2.82 -10.04 -0.68
C GLY A 22 1.83 -8.90 -0.93
N ALA A 23 1.29 -8.27 0.12
CA ALA A 23 0.34 -7.19 0.01
C ALA A 23 1.05 -5.83 -0.17
N THR A 24 0.97 -5.25 -1.36
CA THR A 24 1.49 -3.90 -1.63
C THR A 24 0.42 -2.83 -1.45
N ALA A 25 0.86 -1.64 -1.04
CA ALA A 25 0.03 -0.44 -1.05
C ALA A 25 -0.32 -0.06 -2.50
N PRO A 26 -1.60 0.23 -2.81
CA PRO A 26 -1.98 0.72 -4.13
C PRO A 26 -1.23 2.00 -4.51
N ALA A 27 -1.12 2.26 -5.81
CA ALA A 27 -0.56 3.53 -6.25
C ALA A 27 -1.49 4.69 -5.87
N VAL A 28 -0.91 5.82 -5.48
CA VAL A 28 -1.61 7.10 -5.33
C VAL A 28 -1.12 8.04 -6.40
N THR A 29 -1.98 8.54 -7.27
CA THR A 29 -1.59 9.43 -8.38
C THR A 29 -2.40 10.73 -8.35
N VAL A 30 -1.89 11.78 -9.00
CA VAL A 30 -2.68 13.00 -9.22
C VAL A 30 -3.79 12.71 -10.22
N GLY A 31 -5.04 12.96 -9.84
CA GLY A 31 -6.21 12.65 -10.67
C GLY A 31 -7.54 12.74 -9.91
N GLY A 32 -8.66 12.59 -10.63
CA GLY A 32 -10.01 12.66 -10.05
C GLY A 32 -10.26 14.01 -9.36
N ARG A 33 -10.58 13.96 -8.06
CA ARG A 33 -10.77 15.17 -7.22
C ARG A 33 -9.47 15.87 -6.82
N GLY A 34 -8.32 15.27 -7.08
CA GLY A 34 -7.00 15.79 -6.72
C GLY A 34 -5.99 14.66 -6.66
N PHE A 35 -6.27 13.67 -5.80
CA PHE A 35 -5.45 12.47 -5.61
C PHE A 35 -6.32 11.22 -5.72
N GLN A 36 -5.96 10.29 -6.60
CA GLN A 36 -6.67 9.04 -6.85
C GLN A 36 -5.87 7.87 -6.27
N VAL A 37 -6.53 7.03 -5.47
CA VAL A 37 -5.96 5.75 -5.02
C VAL A 37 -6.36 4.66 -6.01
N ASP A 38 -5.40 3.91 -6.54
CA ASP A 38 -5.68 2.87 -7.54
C ASP A 38 -6.68 1.83 -7.01
N GLY A 39 -7.71 1.54 -7.82
CA GLY A 39 -8.83 0.67 -7.44
C GLY A 39 -9.71 1.15 -6.27
N SER A 40 -9.67 2.44 -5.91
CA SER A 40 -10.39 3.01 -4.75
C SER A 40 -10.90 4.44 -5.04
N ASP A 41 -11.26 5.20 -4.00
CA ASP A 41 -11.76 6.58 -4.08
C ASP A 41 -10.70 7.64 -4.46
N SER A 42 -11.16 8.84 -4.81
CA SER A 42 -10.32 10.05 -4.91
C SER A 42 -10.56 11.05 -3.77
N PHE A 43 -9.49 11.76 -3.43
CA PHE A 43 -9.37 12.65 -2.29
C PHE A 43 -8.87 14.04 -2.74
N LEU A 44 -9.20 15.06 -1.96
CA LEU A 44 -8.68 16.42 -2.15
C LEU A 44 -7.30 16.61 -1.49
N ASN A 45 -6.94 15.76 -0.52
CA ASN A 45 -5.72 15.83 0.27
C ASN A 45 -4.83 14.60 0.01
N SER A 46 -3.56 14.81 -0.30
CA SER A 46 -2.58 13.75 -0.54
C SER A 46 -2.41 12.84 0.67
N ALA A 47 -2.32 13.38 1.88
CA ALA A 47 -2.17 12.60 3.11
C ALA A 47 -3.35 11.64 3.33
N ALA A 48 -4.57 12.08 2.99
CA ALA A 48 -5.76 11.23 3.08
C ALA A 48 -5.74 10.09 2.04
N ALA A 49 -5.31 10.38 0.81
CA ALA A 49 -5.16 9.35 -0.22
C ALA A 49 -4.06 8.33 0.13
N LEU A 50 -2.93 8.81 0.65
CA LEU A 50 -1.82 7.97 1.10
C LEU A 50 -2.23 7.10 2.30
N GLY A 51 -2.96 7.66 3.26
CA GLY A 51 -3.50 6.91 4.40
C GLY A 51 -4.47 5.82 3.93
N ARG A 52 -5.39 6.15 3.01
CA ARG A 52 -6.29 5.14 2.42
C ARG A 52 -5.53 4.02 1.71
N SER A 53 -4.45 4.35 1.01
CA SER A 53 -3.57 3.38 0.37
C SER A 53 -2.92 2.42 1.39
N CYS A 54 -2.45 2.95 2.53
CA CYS A 54 -1.92 2.12 3.63
C CYS A 54 -3.00 1.19 4.21
N ASP A 55 -4.21 1.71 4.42
CA ASP A 55 -5.30 0.89 4.97
C ASP A 55 -5.74 -0.23 4.01
N ILE A 56 -5.70 0.01 2.70
CA ILE A 56 -5.95 -1.02 1.69
C ILE A 56 -4.85 -2.09 1.71
N GLN A 57 -3.59 -1.69 1.88
CA GLN A 57 -2.48 -2.65 2.08
C GLN A 57 -2.72 -3.51 3.31
N HIS A 58 -3.05 -2.88 4.43
CA HIS A 58 -3.33 -3.57 5.69
C HIS A 58 -4.41 -4.63 5.50
N ASN A 59 -5.55 -4.27 4.87
CA ASN A 59 -6.64 -5.22 4.67
C ASN A 59 -6.22 -6.39 3.79
N LYS A 60 -5.49 -6.15 2.69
CA LYS A 60 -4.92 -7.22 1.85
C LYS A 60 -3.98 -8.12 2.65
N CYS A 61 -3.12 -7.55 3.49
CA CYS A 61 -2.22 -8.31 4.37
C CYS A 61 -3.02 -9.15 5.38
N ALA A 62 -4.03 -8.56 6.01
CA ALA A 62 -4.89 -9.23 6.98
C ALA A 62 -5.69 -10.38 6.34
N ASP A 63 -6.16 -10.22 5.11
CA ASP A 63 -6.80 -11.30 4.34
C ASP A 63 -5.84 -12.47 4.12
N VAL A 64 -4.58 -12.19 3.78
CA VAL A 64 -3.53 -13.23 3.66
C VAL A 64 -3.26 -13.88 5.01
N ALA A 65 -3.07 -13.10 6.08
CA ALA A 65 -2.88 -13.61 7.44
C ALA A 65 -4.06 -14.49 7.91
N ASN A 66 -5.27 -14.15 7.48
CA ASN A 66 -6.50 -14.91 7.75
C ASN A 66 -6.73 -16.09 6.79
N SER A 67 -5.86 -16.32 5.82
CA SER A 67 -5.89 -17.51 4.96
C SER A 67 -5.19 -18.71 5.62
N ALA A 68 -5.46 -19.93 5.14
CA ALA A 68 -4.74 -21.12 5.60
C ALA A 68 -3.22 -21.03 5.32
N ALA A 69 -2.84 -20.49 4.16
CA ALA A 69 -1.45 -20.31 3.77
C ALA A 69 -0.73 -19.31 4.69
N GLY A 70 -1.34 -18.16 4.97
CA GLY A 70 -0.75 -17.16 5.87
C GLY A 70 -0.61 -17.66 7.30
N ARG A 71 -1.60 -18.40 7.82
CA ARG A 71 -1.46 -19.05 9.14
C ARG A 71 -0.33 -20.08 9.15
N SER A 72 -0.20 -20.87 8.09
CA SER A 72 0.89 -21.86 7.96
C SER A 72 2.27 -21.21 7.83
N SER A 73 2.37 -19.97 7.33
CA SER A 73 3.63 -19.22 7.29
C SER A 73 3.92 -18.43 8.58
N GLY A 74 3.03 -18.50 9.58
CA GLY A 74 3.15 -17.72 10.81
C GLY A 74 2.86 -16.22 10.64
N LEU A 75 2.23 -15.81 9.53
CA LEU A 75 1.80 -14.42 9.35
C LEU A 75 0.59 -14.13 10.25
N THR A 76 0.64 -13.01 10.96
CA THR A 76 -0.41 -12.58 11.88
C THR A 76 -0.94 -11.21 11.50
N VAL A 77 -2.20 -10.91 11.85
CA VAL A 77 -2.79 -9.58 11.66
C VAL A 77 -1.99 -8.51 12.41
N SER A 78 -1.45 -8.83 13.60
CA SER A 78 -0.60 -7.88 14.34
C SER A 78 0.67 -7.45 13.58
N GLN A 79 1.24 -8.32 12.75
CA GLN A 79 2.35 -7.93 11.86
C GLN A 79 1.86 -7.01 10.73
N CYS A 80 0.65 -7.23 10.22
CA CYS A 80 0.01 -6.32 9.27
C CYS A 80 -0.27 -4.94 9.91
N ASP A 81 -0.71 -4.89 11.17
CA ASP A 81 -0.89 -3.63 11.92
C ASP A 81 0.43 -2.85 12.08
N GLN A 82 1.53 -3.57 12.36
CA GLN A 82 2.86 -2.97 12.45
C GLN A 82 3.30 -2.39 11.09
N GLN A 83 3.08 -3.13 10.00
CA GLN A 83 3.34 -2.61 8.65
C GLN A 83 2.45 -1.40 8.32
N ASN A 84 1.16 -1.42 8.70
CA ASN A 84 0.29 -0.27 8.49
C ASN A 84 0.81 0.98 9.23
N THR A 85 1.25 0.80 10.48
CA THR A 85 1.87 1.88 11.27
C THR A 85 3.10 2.45 10.56
N GLN A 86 3.97 1.59 10.02
CA GLN A 86 5.15 2.02 9.25
C GLN A 86 4.78 2.74 7.95
N CYS A 87 3.72 2.28 7.26
CA CYS A 87 3.20 2.92 6.05
C CYS A 87 2.68 4.33 6.35
N HIS A 88 1.86 4.48 7.39
CA HIS A 88 1.34 5.79 7.82
C HIS A 88 2.45 6.72 8.29
N ALA A 89 3.48 6.20 8.97
CA ALA A 89 4.65 6.99 9.40
C ALA A 89 5.50 7.51 8.22
N ALA A 90 5.37 6.92 7.02
CA ALA A 90 6.06 7.36 5.81
C ALA A 90 5.34 8.51 5.07
N ILE A 91 4.12 8.87 5.48
CA ILE A 91 3.35 9.97 4.91
C ILE A 91 3.96 11.30 5.37
N GLN A 92 4.45 12.11 4.42
CA GLN A 92 5.05 13.44 4.65
C GLN A 92 4.02 14.56 4.47
#